data_AF-B9D1E5-F1
#
_entry.id   AF-B9D1E5-F1
#
_cell.length_a   1.000
_cell.length_b   1.000
_cell.length_c   1.000
_cell.angle_alpha   90.00
_cell.angle_beta   90.00
_cell.angle_gamma   90.00
#
_symmetry.space_group_name_H-M   'P 1'
#
loop_
_entity.id
_entity.type
_entity.pdbx_description
1 polymer ?
#
loop_
_entity_poly.entity_id
_entity_poly.type
_entity_poly.pdbx_seq_one_letter_code
_entity_poly.pdbx_strand_id
1 'polypeptide(L)'
;MYHEAKKLFRKWRQQEITDKNKSTSGEMGEMILWFLMEAVLESPQIVAKMDLKTNRQMESFGSDGIHMKIIDDVLNIFFGEAKLYNDVGKAIDSIFESIEKFHKDKMWEHEYNMVTTHFKYLKEGEKQKVFDFISGKIKSQDIKINHACLVGYNWSEYKKLDDQIKRQEFIDAFKTKYQKDTTRLARLIQLRFDKFSKKQFHFEVFFLPVKSVQELRDKFNEEL
;
A
#
# COMPACT_ATOMS: atom_id res chain seq x y z
N MET A 1 8.91 -15.01 -8.55
CA MET A 1 7.61 -14.28 -8.56
C MET A 1 6.43 -15.04 -7.91
N TYR A 2 5.60 -15.87 -8.57
CA TYR A 2 4.40 -16.47 -7.90
C TYR A 2 4.73 -17.39 -6.71
N HIS A 3 5.73 -18.28 -6.84
CA HIS A 3 6.18 -19.14 -5.73
C HIS A 3 6.87 -18.38 -4.60
N GLU A 4 7.39 -17.21 -4.91
CA GLU A 4 8.10 -16.32 -3.98
C GLU A 4 7.10 -15.49 -3.18
N ALA A 5 6.10 -14.93 -3.86
CA ALA A 5 4.92 -14.32 -3.25
C ALA A 5 4.18 -15.33 -2.33
N LYS A 6 4.01 -16.59 -2.77
CA LYS A 6 3.42 -17.66 -1.95
C LYS A 6 4.27 -18.05 -0.73
N LYS A 7 5.61 -18.03 -0.85
CA LYS A 7 6.54 -18.24 0.27
C LYS A 7 6.52 -17.08 1.26
N LEU A 8 6.52 -15.85 0.77
CA LEU A 8 6.41 -14.62 1.56
C LEU A 8 5.08 -14.56 2.31
N PHE A 9 4.00 -15.00 1.66
CA PHE A 9 2.68 -15.13 2.27
C PHE A 9 2.61 -16.19 3.39
N ARG A 10 3.23 -17.36 3.18
CA ARG A 10 3.37 -18.37 4.24
C ARG A 10 4.21 -17.88 5.41
N LYS A 11 5.21 -17.03 5.14
CA LYS A 11 6.05 -16.37 6.15
C LYS A 11 5.29 -15.25 6.88
N TRP A 12 4.35 -14.59 6.20
CA TRP A 12 3.47 -13.55 6.73
C TRP A 12 2.47 -14.09 7.76
N ARG A 13 2.03 -15.34 7.63
CA ARG A 13 0.99 -15.84 8.53
C ARG A 13 1.47 -16.35 9.88
N GLN A 14 2.52 -17.18 9.97
CA GLN A 14 3.05 -17.85 11.19
C GLN A 14 2.03 -18.14 12.35
N GLN A 15 0.75 -18.34 12.04
CA GLN A 15 -0.36 -18.59 12.97
C GLN A 15 -1.44 -19.34 12.20
N GLU A 16 -2.06 -20.32 12.86
CA GLU A 16 -3.20 -21.07 12.32
C GLU A 16 -4.42 -20.15 12.16
N ILE A 17 -5.08 -20.20 10.99
CA ILE A 17 -6.36 -19.50 10.81
C ILE A 17 -7.46 -20.23 11.54
N THR A 18 -8.17 -19.49 12.37
CA THR A 18 -9.43 -19.89 12.99
C THR A 18 -10.52 -18.93 12.51
N ASP A 19 -11.81 -19.27 12.66
CA ASP A 19 -12.92 -18.37 12.32
C ASP A 19 -12.87 -17.01 13.06
N LYS A 20 -12.06 -16.92 14.14
CA LYS A 20 -11.81 -15.69 14.90
C LYS A 20 -10.71 -14.80 14.31
N ASN A 21 -9.88 -15.32 13.40
CA ASN A 21 -8.74 -14.63 12.75
C ASN A 21 -8.84 -14.74 11.21
N LYS A 22 -10.05 -14.63 10.64
CA LYS A 22 -10.19 -14.48 9.19
C LYS A 22 -9.50 -13.20 8.76
N SER A 23 -8.74 -13.28 7.66
CA SER A 23 -8.01 -12.13 7.17
C SER A 23 -8.97 -10.98 6.88
N THR A 24 -8.72 -9.84 7.52
CA THR A 24 -9.57 -8.68 7.34
C THR A 24 -9.38 -8.14 5.91
N SER A 25 -10.37 -7.42 5.37
CA SER A 25 -10.20 -6.75 4.07
C SER A 25 -9.02 -5.79 4.03
N GLY A 26 -8.53 -5.34 5.19
CA GLY A 26 -7.32 -4.53 5.32
C GLY A 26 -6.06 -5.32 4.96
N GLU A 27 -5.88 -6.50 5.57
CA GLU A 27 -4.69 -7.34 5.38
C GLU A 27 -4.44 -7.72 3.91
N MET A 28 -5.49 -8.08 3.16
CA MET A 28 -5.33 -8.34 1.73
C MET A 28 -4.89 -7.09 0.96
N GLY A 29 -5.56 -5.96 1.21
CA GLY A 29 -5.25 -4.70 0.53
C GLY A 29 -3.80 -4.30 0.77
N GLU A 30 -3.35 -4.44 2.01
CA GLU A 30 -1.96 -4.18 2.42
C GLU A 30 -0.99 -5.12 1.72
N MET A 31 -1.30 -6.42 1.61
CA MET A 31 -0.45 -7.37 0.89
C MET A 31 -0.32 -7.04 -0.60
N ILE A 32 -1.43 -6.66 -1.24
CA ILE A 32 -1.43 -6.23 -2.66
C ILE A 32 -0.58 -4.97 -2.81
N LEU A 33 -0.78 -3.98 -1.93
CA LEU A 33 -0.03 -2.73 -1.95
C LEU A 33 1.46 -2.97 -1.74
N TRP A 34 1.83 -3.81 -0.77
CA TRP A 34 3.21 -4.23 -0.54
C TRP A 34 3.85 -4.80 -1.81
N PHE A 35 3.15 -5.71 -2.49
CA PHE A 35 3.65 -6.29 -3.74
C PHE A 35 3.82 -5.23 -4.84
N LEU A 36 2.88 -4.29 -4.97
CA LEU A 36 2.97 -3.20 -5.95
C LEU A 36 4.12 -2.23 -5.63
N MET A 37 4.38 -1.95 -4.36
CA MET A 37 5.50 -1.11 -3.94
C MET A 37 6.85 -1.78 -4.26
N GLU A 38 6.97 -3.08 -4.05
CA GLU A 38 8.17 -3.85 -4.43
C GLU A 38 8.33 -3.92 -5.95
N ALA A 39 7.28 -4.33 -6.67
CA ALA A 39 7.38 -4.68 -8.09
C ALA A 39 7.31 -3.46 -9.03
N VAL A 40 6.65 -2.37 -8.62
CA VAL A 40 6.44 -1.19 -9.47
C VAL A 40 7.26 0.00 -8.99
N LEU A 41 7.31 0.24 -7.68
CA LEU A 41 8.10 1.36 -7.14
C LEU A 41 9.55 0.98 -6.90
N GLU A 42 9.92 -0.30 -7.02
CA GLU A 42 11.24 -0.83 -6.70
C GLU A 42 11.73 -0.32 -5.33
N SER A 43 10.79 -0.22 -4.39
CA SER A 43 11.03 0.35 -3.06
C SER A 43 11.05 -0.80 -2.06
N PRO A 44 12.25 -1.33 -1.72
CA PRO A 44 12.36 -2.49 -0.85
C PRO A 44 11.79 -2.17 0.52
N GLN A 45 11.05 -3.11 1.09
CA GLN A 45 10.57 -3.06 2.45
C GLN A 45 11.76 -3.17 3.38
N ILE A 46 12.00 -2.10 4.15
CA ILE A 46 13.11 -2.08 5.10
C ILE A 46 12.65 -2.64 6.44
N VAL A 47 11.41 -2.37 6.85
CA VAL A 47 10.84 -2.92 8.08
C VAL A 47 9.47 -3.52 7.83
N ALA A 48 9.36 -4.82 8.07
CA ALA A 48 8.09 -5.50 8.27
C ALA A 48 7.74 -5.44 9.75
N LYS A 49 6.60 -4.86 10.14
CA LYS A 49 6.14 -4.81 11.54
C LYS A 49 6.06 -6.20 12.20
N MET A 50 6.04 -7.27 11.41
CA MET A 50 6.00 -8.65 11.92
C MET A 50 7.26 -9.07 12.68
N ASP A 51 8.43 -8.51 12.39
CA ASP A 51 9.64 -8.80 13.19
C ASP A 51 9.55 -8.18 14.61
N LEU A 52 8.51 -7.38 14.91
CA LEU A 52 8.27 -6.69 16.19
C LEU A 52 7.04 -7.20 16.97
N LYS A 53 6.32 -8.23 16.48
CA LYS A 53 5.09 -8.74 17.11
C LYS A 53 5.37 -9.63 18.34
N THR A 54 5.58 -9.03 19.52
CA THR A 54 5.45 -9.70 20.83
C THR A 54 4.21 -9.29 21.62
N ASN A 55 3.45 -8.27 21.19
CA ASN A 55 2.24 -7.85 21.92
C ASN A 55 1.06 -7.53 20.98
N ARG A 56 -0.05 -8.26 21.14
CA ARG A 56 -1.21 -8.30 20.22
C ARG A 56 -2.24 -7.16 20.42
N GLN A 57 -1.97 -6.18 21.28
CA GLN A 57 -2.97 -5.16 21.66
C GLN A 57 -2.87 -3.82 20.90
N MET A 58 -1.88 -3.64 20.02
CA MET A 58 -1.79 -2.46 19.15
C MET A 58 -2.29 -2.76 17.73
N GLU A 59 -3.48 -3.35 17.64
CA GLU A 59 -4.17 -3.50 16.36
C GLU A 59 -4.73 -2.17 15.88
N SER A 60 -4.67 -1.99 14.55
CA SER A 60 -5.39 -1.00 13.77
C SER A 60 -5.01 0.45 14.07
N PHE A 61 -4.00 0.98 13.37
CA PHE A 61 -4.02 2.27 12.66
C PHE A 61 -2.59 2.51 12.10
N GLY A 62 -2.40 2.33 10.78
CA GLY A 62 -1.19 2.78 10.08
C GLY A 62 -0.32 1.66 9.51
N SER A 63 -0.07 1.74 8.19
CA SER A 63 0.95 1.05 7.39
C SER A 63 1.72 -0.08 8.09
N ASP A 64 1.39 -1.34 7.80
CA ASP A 64 2.06 -2.52 8.38
C ASP A 64 3.50 -2.77 7.85
N GLY A 65 4.00 -1.87 7.00
CA GLY A 65 5.40 -1.82 6.58
C GLY A 65 5.85 -0.41 6.21
N ILE A 66 7.08 -0.05 6.58
CA ILE A 66 7.72 1.19 6.11
C ILE A 66 8.72 0.78 5.02
N HIS A 67 8.50 1.27 3.81
CA HIS A 67 9.44 1.07 2.70
C HIS A 67 10.29 2.32 2.57
N MET A 68 11.57 2.15 2.25
CA MET A 68 12.42 3.29 1.96
C MET A 68 13.36 2.98 0.81
N LYS A 69 13.73 4.03 0.08
CA LYS A 69 14.78 3.99 -0.93
C LYS A 69 15.49 5.33 -0.99
N ILE A 70 16.77 5.31 -1.35
CA ILE A 70 17.54 6.52 -1.59
C ILE A 70 17.57 6.78 -3.10
N ILE A 71 17.12 7.97 -3.51
CA ILE A 71 17.13 8.44 -4.90
C ILE A 71 17.81 9.79 -4.91
N ASP A 72 18.87 9.94 -5.72
CA ASP A 72 19.61 11.20 -5.87
C ASP A 72 20.03 11.82 -4.53
N ASP A 73 20.52 10.98 -3.62
CA ASP A 73 20.89 11.37 -2.25
C ASP A 73 19.72 11.98 -1.44
N VAL A 74 18.48 11.57 -1.71
CA VAL A 74 17.30 11.90 -0.91
C VAL A 74 16.67 10.60 -0.38
N LEU A 75 16.45 10.54 0.94
CA LEU A 75 15.77 9.42 1.59
C LEU A 75 14.27 9.53 1.33
N ASN A 76 13.73 8.60 0.52
CA ASN A 76 12.31 8.51 0.24
C ASN A 76 11.70 7.48 1.17
N ILE A 77 10.73 7.90 1.98
CA ILE A 77 10.00 7.05 2.92
C ILE A 77 8.59 6.88 2.39
N PHE A 78 8.11 5.65 2.34
CA PHE A 78 6.78 5.32 1.86
C PHE A 78 5.94 4.73 2.98
N PHE A 79 4.81 5.37 3.24
CA PHE A 79 3.74 4.85 4.09
C PHE A 79 2.65 4.28 3.20
N GLY A 80 2.26 3.03 3.44
CA GLY A 80 1.22 2.33 2.71
C GLY A 80 -0.16 2.57 3.32
N GLU A 81 -1.15 2.82 2.46
CA GLU A 81 -2.56 2.87 2.84
C GLU A 81 -3.40 2.15 1.77
N ALA A 82 -4.15 1.12 2.16
CA ALA A 82 -4.93 0.32 1.24
C ALA A 82 -6.41 0.30 1.62
N LYS A 83 -7.29 0.65 0.67
CA LYS A 83 -8.74 0.59 0.85
C LYS A 83 -9.39 -0.16 -0.32
N LEU A 84 -10.10 -1.24 0.01
CA LEU A 84 -10.87 -2.05 -0.93
C LEU A 84 -12.37 -1.81 -0.69
N TYR A 85 -13.02 -0.89 -1.42
CA TYR A 85 -14.42 -0.50 -1.19
C TYR A 85 -15.23 -0.68 -2.47
N ASN A 86 -16.53 -0.94 -2.37
CA ASN A 86 -17.36 -1.07 -3.57
C ASN A 86 -17.35 0.20 -4.45
N ASP A 87 -17.23 1.38 -3.84
CA ASP A 87 -17.21 2.68 -4.53
C ASP A 87 -15.80 3.30 -4.49
N VAL A 88 -15.33 3.77 -5.65
CA VAL A 88 -14.00 4.37 -5.80
C VAL A 88 -13.87 5.70 -5.06
N GLY A 89 -14.94 6.51 -5.01
CA GLY A 89 -14.93 7.78 -4.29
C GLY A 89 -14.74 7.56 -2.80
N LYS A 90 -15.51 6.63 -2.22
CA LYS A 90 -15.41 6.26 -0.81
C LYS A 90 -14.04 5.66 -0.45
N ALA A 91 -13.45 4.85 -1.34
CA ALA A 91 -12.08 4.35 -1.14
C ALA A 91 -11.07 5.50 -1.06
N ILE A 92 -11.12 6.45 -2.00
CA ILE A 92 -10.24 7.62 -2.02
C ILE A 92 -10.46 8.46 -0.75
N ASP A 93 -11.71 8.78 -0.40
CA ASP A 93 -12.02 9.60 0.76
C ASP A 93 -11.48 8.97 2.05
N SER A 94 -11.65 7.65 2.22
CA SER A 94 -11.14 6.93 3.39
C SER A 94 -9.61 6.88 3.46
N ILE A 95 -8.91 6.85 2.32
CA ILE A 95 -7.43 6.94 2.27
C ILE A 95 -6.97 8.32 2.77
N PHE A 96 -7.56 9.39 2.23
CA PHE A 96 -7.16 10.74 2.60
C PHE A 96 -7.46 11.03 4.07
N GLU A 97 -8.62 10.61 4.59
CA GLU A 97 -8.95 10.70 6.02
C GLU A 97 -7.94 9.95 6.89
N SER A 98 -7.54 8.74 6.49
CA SER A 98 -6.54 7.93 7.22
C SER A 98 -5.18 8.64 7.27
N ILE A 99 -4.73 9.19 6.14
CA ILE A 99 -3.47 9.92 6.02
C ILE A 99 -3.53 11.23 6.82
N GLU A 100 -4.65 11.96 6.79
CA GLU A 100 -4.80 13.17 7.60
C GLU A 100 -4.69 12.86 9.09
N LYS A 101 -5.37 11.81 9.55
CA LYS A 101 -5.34 11.33 10.94
C LYS A 101 -3.94 10.90 11.35
N PHE A 102 -3.27 10.08 10.54
CA PHE A 102 -1.90 9.60 10.78
C PHE A 102 -0.92 10.75 11.06
N HIS A 103 -1.03 11.85 10.31
CA HIS A 103 -0.19 13.03 10.49
C HIS A 103 -0.65 13.94 11.62
N LYS A 104 -1.97 14.09 11.84
CA LYS A 104 -2.53 14.89 12.94
C LYS A 104 -2.15 14.32 14.30
N ASP A 105 -2.23 13.01 14.44
CA ASP A 105 -1.98 12.28 15.69
C ASP A 105 -0.49 11.98 15.89
N LYS A 106 0.39 12.52 15.02
CA LYS A 106 1.85 12.30 15.03
C LYS A 106 2.26 10.82 15.05
N MET A 107 1.42 9.94 14.53
CA MET A 107 1.69 8.49 14.50
C MET A 107 2.96 8.17 13.71
N TRP A 108 3.33 9.03 12.75
CA TRP A 108 4.60 8.95 12.04
C TRP A 108 5.84 9.00 12.96
N GLU A 109 5.80 9.73 14.09
CA GLU A 109 6.90 9.79 15.05
C GLU A 109 7.11 8.41 15.72
N HIS A 110 6.03 7.67 15.98
CA HIS A 110 6.08 6.31 16.52
C HIS A 110 6.54 5.28 15.49
N GLU A 111 6.07 5.41 14.24
CA GLU A 111 6.49 4.57 13.11
C GLU A 111 8.00 4.70 12.85
N TYR A 112 8.57 5.90 12.93
CA TYR A 112 10.02 6.09 12.74
C TYR A 112 10.88 5.39 13.79
N ASN A 113 10.44 5.37 15.06
CA ASN A 113 11.18 4.67 16.12
C ASN A 113 11.24 3.15 15.89
N MET A 114 10.22 2.57 15.24
CA MET A 114 10.17 1.14 14.90
C MET A 114 11.11 0.74 13.75
N VAL A 115 11.60 1.70 12.95
CA VAL A 115 12.52 1.44 11.82
C VAL A 115 13.90 0.93 12.30
N THR A 116 14.28 1.25 13.54
CA THR A 116 15.63 1.05 14.10
C THR A 116 16.14 -0.39 14.15
N THR A 117 15.26 -1.39 14.08
CA THR A 117 15.60 -2.75 14.53
C THR A 117 16.00 -3.72 13.40
N HIS A 118 15.79 -3.40 12.11
CA HIS A 118 15.92 -4.40 11.03
C HIS A 118 16.52 -3.88 9.70
N PHE A 119 17.81 -3.50 9.68
CA PHE A 119 18.52 -3.17 8.43
C PHE A 119 19.06 -4.41 7.70
N LYS A 120 18.19 -5.31 7.22
CA LYS A 120 18.64 -6.55 6.55
C LYS A 120 19.07 -6.37 5.09
N TYR A 121 18.60 -5.32 4.40
CA TYR A 121 18.75 -5.21 2.93
C TYR A 121 19.46 -3.94 2.42
N LEU A 122 19.94 -3.07 3.31
CA LEU A 122 20.62 -1.83 2.93
C LEU A 122 22.14 -1.99 2.81
N LYS A 123 22.75 -1.26 1.87
CA LYS A 123 24.21 -1.05 1.80
C LYS A 123 24.68 -0.20 2.98
N GLU A 124 25.95 -0.29 3.34
CA GLU A 124 26.50 0.38 4.54
C GLU A 124 26.30 1.91 4.53
N GLY A 125 26.49 2.56 3.37
CA GLY A 125 26.22 4.01 3.23
C GLY A 125 24.73 4.38 3.37
N GLU A 126 23.82 3.49 2.96
CA GLU A 126 22.38 3.69 3.10
C GLU A 126 21.94 3.51 4.55
N LYS A 127 22.55 2.54 5.27
CA LYS A 127 22.32 2.36 6.71
C LYS A 127 22.66 3.60 7.51
N GLN A 128 23.80 4.25 7.21
CA GLN A 128 24.19 5.48 7.89
C GLN A 128 23.16 6.59 7.67
N LYS A 129 22.64 6.74 6.45
CA LYS A 129 21.62 7.74 6.14
C LYS A 129 20.30 7.48 6.85
N VAL A 130 19.87 6.22 6.93
CA VAL A 130 18.66 5.87 7.71
C VAL A 130 18.90 6.03 9.21
N PHE A 131 20.10 5.74 9.71
CA PHE A 131 20.47 6.00 11.10
C PHE A 131 20.46 7.50 11.42
N ASP A 132 21.02 8.34 10.54
CA ASP A 132 21.00 9.80 10.69
C ASP A 132 19.58 10.35 10.65
N PHE A 133 18.72 9.76 9.82
CA PHE A 133 17.30 10.06 9.79
C PHE A 133 16.61 9.78 11.14
N ILE A 134 16.77 8.57 11.69
CA ILE A 134 16.16 8.18 12.98
C ILE A 134 16.72 9.03 14.13
N SER A 135 18.02 9.31 14.11
CA SER A 135 18.67 10.13 15.14
C SER A 135 18.41 11.65 14.99
N GLY A 136 17.60 12.05 14.01
CA GLY A 136 17.24 13.45 13.79
C GLY A 136 18.38 14.33 13.26
N LYS A 137 19.44 13.72 12.73
CA LYS A 137 20.63 14.40 12.19
C LYS A 137 20.48 14.82 10.74
N ILE A 138 19.53 14.22 10.02
CA ILE A 138 19.27 14.55 8.62
C ILE A 138 18.38 15.80 8.50
N LYS A 139 18.60 16.63 7.48
CA LYS A 139 17.78 17.82 7.24
C LYS A 139 16.48 17.42 6.54
N SER A 140 15.42 18.21 6.74
CA SER A 140 14.11 17.98 6.13
C SER A 140 14.15 17.93 4.60
N GLN A 141 15.05 18.69 3.97
CA GLN A 141 15.25 18.72 2.52
C GLN A 141 15.83 17.41 1.93
N ASP A 142 16.46 16.59 2.77
CA ASP A 142 17.08 15.32 2.38
C ASP A 142 16.12 14.14 2.61
N ILE A 143 14.87 14.42 3.00
CA ILE A 143 13.80 13.43 3.22
C ILE A 143 12.60 13.78 2.35
N LYS A 144 12.03 12.76 1.70
CA LYS A 144 10.72 12.83 1.05
C LYS A 144 9.76 11.86 1.71
N ILE A 145 8.63 12.39 2.17
CA ILE A 145 7.51 11.58 2.69
C ILE A 145 6.57 11.29 1.53
N ASN A 146 6.41 10.01 1.24
CA ASN A 146 5.55 9.47 0.20
C ASN A 146 4.45 8.64 0.85
N HIS A 147 3.26 8.69 0.27
CA HIS A 147 2.15 7.80 0.59
C HIS A 147 1.87 6.92 -0.63
N ALA A 148 2.07 5.61 -0.47
CA ALA A 148 1.66 4.63 -1.45
C ALA A 148 0.22 4.21 -1.13
N CYS A 149 -0.69 4.38 -2.08
CA CYS A 149 -2.12 4.21 -1.85
C CYS A 149 -2.70 3.17 -2.79
N LEU A 150 -3.39 2.16 -2.26
CA LEU A 150 -4.17 1.21 -3.06
C LEU A 150 -5.66 1.55 -2.98
N VAL A 151 -6.25 1.88 -4.12
CA VAL A 151 -7.67 2.15 -4.32
C VAL A 151 -8.30 0.95 -5.04
N GLY A 152 -8.79 -0.04 -4.30
CA GLY A 152 -9.51 -1.17 -4.88
C GLY A 152 -11.02 -0.93 -4.93
N TYR A 153 -11.66 -1.15 -6.08
CA TYR A 153 -13.08 -0.84 -6.24
C TYR A 153 -13.83 -1.67 -7.28
N ASN A 154 -15.16 -1.75 -7.13
CA ASN A 154 -16.00 -2.40 -8.13
C ASN A 154 -16.08 -1.52 -9.38
N TRP A 155 -15.61 -2.04 -10.50
CA TRP A 155 -15.70 -1.35 -11.77
C TRP A 155 -16.80 -1.97 -12.62
N SER A 156 -17.88 -1.21 -12.87
CA SER A 156 -19.07 -1.70 -13.57
C SER A 156 -18.78 -2.18 -15.00
N GLU A 157 -17.80 -1.56 -15.68
CA GLU A 157 -17.35 -2.00 -17.01
C GLU A 157 -16.63 -3.35 -16.98
N TYR A 158 -16.10 -3.77 -15.83
CA TYR A 158 -15.38 -5.05 -15.72
C TYR A 158 -16.31 -6.22 -16.06
N LYS A 159 -17.55 -6.22 -15.54
CA LYS A 159 -18.55 -7.28 -15.81
C LYS A 159 -18.92 -7.37 -17.30
N LYS A 160 -18.81 -6.29 -18.06
CA LYS A 160 -19.08 -6.25 -19.50
C LYS A 160 -17.99 -6.90 -20.34
N LEU A 161 -16.92 -7.37 -19.70
CA LEU A 161 -15.81 -8.09 -20.34
C LEU A 161 -15.95 -9.61 -20.19
N ASP A 162 -16.97 -10.10 -19.48
CA ASP A 162 -17.16 -11.54 -19.21
C ASP A 162 -17.38 -12.36 -20.50
N ASP A 163 -17.84 -11.74 -21.58
CA ASP A 163 -18.12 -12.41 -22.87
C ASP A 163 -16.85 -12.68 -23.71
N GLN A 164 -15.67 -12.22 -23.26
CA GLN A 164 -14.41 -12.40 -24.00
C GLN A 164 -13.83 -13.80 -23.75
N ILE A 165 -13.89 -14.67 -24.77
CA ILE A 165 -13.48 -16.08 -24.65
C ILE A 165 -11.94 -16.21 -24.60
N LYS A 166 -11.21 -15.34 -25.33
CA LYS A 166 -9.74 -15.38 -25.34
C LYS A 166 -9.14 -14.36 -24.38
N ARG A 167 -8.11 -14.81 -23.65
CA ARG A 167 -7.37 -13.98 -22.69
C ARG A 167 -6.81 -12.68 -23.29
N GLN A 168 -6.28 -12.74 -24.51
CA GLN A 168 -5.69 -11.55 -25.14
C GLN A 168 -6.75 -10.52 -25.52
N GLU A 169 -7.88 -10.98 -26.08
CA GLU A 169 -9.02 -10.13 -26.43
C GLU A 169 -9.58 -9.44 -25.17
N PHE A 170 -9.68 -10.17 -24.04
CA PHE A 170 -10.02 -9.58 -22.74
C PHE A 170 -9.04 -8.48 -22.31
N ILE A 171 -7.73 -8.75 -22.37
CA ILE A 171 -6.70 -7.79 -21.94
C ILE A 171 -6.76 -6.51 -22.77
N ASP A 172 -6.92 -6.62 -24.08
CA ASP A 172 -6.93 -5.46 -24.98
C ASP A 172 -8.22 -4.64 -24.82
N ALA A 173 -9.36 -5.31 -24.65
CA ALA A 173 -10.63 -4.66 -24.33
C ALA A 173 -10.60 -3.97 -22.96
N PHE A 174 -10.05 -4.63 -21.93
CA PHE A 174 -9.84 -4.07 -20.60
C PHE A 174 -8.98 -2.81 -20.68
N LYS A 175 -7.80 -2.89 -21.30
CA LYS A 175 -6.88 -1.75 -21.44
C LYS A 175 -7.57 -0.57 -22.11
N THR A 176 -8.25 -0.82 -23.24
CA THR A 176 -8.94 0.24 -24.00
C THR A 176 -10.02 0.93 -23.17
N LYS A 177 -10.86 0.16 -22.47
CA LYS A 177 -11.92 0.72 -21.61
C LYS A 177 -11.35 1.42 -20.39
N TYR A 178 -10.34 0.84 -19.77
CA TYR A 178 -9.75 1.35 -18.54
C TYR A 178 -8.98 2.64 -18.78
N GLN A 179 -8.21 2.72 -19.88
CA GLN A 179 -7.54 3.93 -20.31
C GLN A 179 -8.52 5.09 -20.50
N LYS A 180 -9.71 4.84 -21.07
CA LYS A 180 -10.75 5.87 -21.20
C LYS A 180 -11.29 6.35 -19.84
N ASP A 181 -11.39 5.45 -18.86
CA ASP A 181 -11.86 5.78 -17.52
C ASP A 181 -10.82 6.56 -16.68
N THR A 182 -9.54 6.54 -17.06
CA THR A 182 -8.47 7.26 -16.33
C THR A 182 -8.75 8.75 -16.16
N THR A 183 -9.40 9.40 -17.13
CA THR A 183 -9.75 10.83 -17.03
C THR A 183 -10.73 11.08 -15.88
N ARG A 184 -11.70 10.18 -15.68
CA ARG A 184 -12.64 10.25 -14.55
C ARG A 184 -11.92 10.01 -13.22
N LEU A 185 -11.02 9.03 -13.16
CA LEU A 185 -10.24 8.71 -11.96
C LEU A 185 -9.31 9.87 -11.57
N ALA A 186 -8.59 10.43 -12.55
CA ALA A 186 -7.73 11.60 -12.36
C ALA A 186 -8.52 12.79 -11.81
N ARG A 187 -9.70 13.08 -12.39
CA ARG A 187 -10.59 14.13 -11.86
C ARG A 187 -11.03 13.84 -10.43
N LEU A 188 -11.42 12.59 -10.14
CA LEU A 188 -11.89 12.23 -8.79
C LEU A 188 -10.80 12.46 -7.75
N ILE A 189 -9.58 12.00 -8.00
CA ILE A 189 -8.50 12.16 -7.03
C ILE A 189 -8.00 13.59 -6.95
N GLN A 190 -7.96 14.32 -8.07
CA GLN A 190 -7.58 15.74 -8.08
C GLN A 190 -8.48 16.57 -7.14
N LEU A 191 -9.79 16.31 -7.13
CA LEU A 191 -10.73 16.99 -6.21
C LEU A 191 -10.39 16.78 -4.73
N ARG A 192 -9.75 15.66 -4.37
CA ARG A 192 -9.30 15.39 -3.00
C ARG A 192 -7.94 16.04 -2.76
N PHE A 193 -7.02 15.94 -3.72
CA PHE A 193 -5.76 16.67 -3.64
C PHE A 193 -5.97 18.17 -3.47
N ASP A 194 -6.89 18.80 -4.19
CA ASP A 194 -7.18 20.23 -4.08
C ASP A 194 -7.52 20.63 -2.64
N LYS A 195 -8.34 19.82 -1.96
CA LYS A 195 -8.76 20.03 -0.56
C LYS A 195 -7.73 19.60 0.47
N PHE A 196 -6.81 18.71 0.10
CA PHE A 196 -5.83 18.15 1.03
C PHE A 196 -4.81 19.22 1.45
N SER A 197 -4.68 19.41 2.75
CA SER A 197 -3.90 20.51 3.34
C SER A 197 -2.37 20.31 3.28
N LYS A 198 -1.89 19.06 3.25
CA LYS A 198 -0.47 18.72 3.38
C LYS A 198 0.21 18.54 2.02
N LYS A 199 0.40 19.66 1.31
CA LYS A 199 0.95 19.70 -0.06
C LYS A 199 2.42 19.27 -0.17
N GLN A 200 3.13 19.17 0.95
CA GLN A 200 4.52 18.73 0.99
C GLN A 200 4.71 17.21 0.83
N PHE A 201 3.62 16.44 0.85
CA PHE A 201 3.69 14.98 0.68
C PHE A 201 3.56 14.58 -0.78
N HIS A 202 4.25 13.51 -1.12
CA HIS A 202 4.15 12.85 -2.41
C HIS A 202 3.21 11.65 -2.32
N PHE A 203 2.54 11.32 -3.41
CA PHE A 203 1.55 10.26 -3.45
C PHE A 203 1.76 9.37 -4.67
N GLU A 204 1.84 8.07 -4.43
CA GLU A 204 1.87 7.02 -5.46
C GLU A 204 0.56 6.26 -5.36
N VAL A 205 -0.33 6.42 -6.35
CA VAL A 205 -1.71 5.92 -6.23
C VAL A 205 -1.99 4.83 -7.25
N PHE A 206 -2.27 3.64 -6.75
CA PHE A 206 -2.65 2.47 -7.53
C PHE A 206 -4.17 2.33 -7.54
N PHE A 207 -4.78 2.49 -8.71
CA PHE A 207 -6.17 2.15 -8.90
C PHE A 207 -6.30 0.69 -9.35
N LEU A 208 -7.03 -0.11 -8.57
CA LEU A 208 -7.27 -1.52 -8.83
C LEU A 208 -8.76 -1.77 -9.08
N PRO A 209 -9.23 -1.69 -10.33
CA PRO A 209 -10.60 -2.02 -10.68
C PRO A 209 -10.79 -3.54 -10.59
N VAL A 210 -11.86 -3.98 -9.93
CA VAL A 210 -12.22 -5.40 -9.83
C VAL A 210 -13.67 -5.64 -10.19
N LYS A 211 -14.00 -6.89 -10.50
CA LYS A 211 -15.39 -7.32 -10.77
C LYS A 211 -16.27 -7.15 -9.54
N SER A 212 -15.76 -7.59 -8.40
CA SER A 212 -16.38 -7.48 -7.08
C SER A 212 -15.30 -7.54 -6.01
N VAL A 213 -15.23 -6.50 -5.19
CA VAL A 213 -14.37 -6.44 -4.01
C VAL A 213 -14.74 -7.55 -3.03
N GLN A 214 -16.02 -7.89 -2.92
CA GLN A 214 -16.46 -8.98 -2.06
C GLN A 214 -15.96 -10.34 -2.58
N GLU A 215 -16.12 -10.62 -3.88
CA GLU A 215 -15.61 -11.88 -4.46
C GLU A 215 -14.08 -11.97 -4.36
N LEU A 216 -13.37 -10.84 -4.51
CA LEU A 216 -11.93 -10.81 -4.32
C LEU A 216 -11.57 -11.22 -2.87
N ARG A 217 -12.28 -10.68 -1.88
CA ARG A 217 -12.15 -11.02 -0.46
C ARG A 217 -12.39 -12.48 -0.18
N ASP A 218 -13.48 -13.01 -0.69
CA ASP A 218 -13.86 -14.40 -0.45
C ASP A 218 -12.80 -15.35 -1.03
N LYS A 219 -12.38 -15.13 -2.28
CA LYS A 219 -11.34 -15.95 -2.94
C LYS A 219 -9.98 -15.87 -2.25
N PHE A 220 -9.60 -14.69 -1.77
CA PHE A 220 -8.35 -14.55 -1.03
C PHE A 220 -8.38 -15.35 0.26
N ASN A 221 -9.51 -15.34 0.98
CA ASN A 221 -9.71 -16.11 2.20
C ASN A 221 -9.75 -17.62 1.97
N GLU A 222 -10.19 -18.08 0.80
CA GLU A 222 -10.19 -19.51 0.42
C GLU A 222 -8.78 -20.03 0.11
N GLU A 223 -7.93 -19.21 -0.53
CA GLU A 223 -6.55 -19.57 -0.91
C GLU A 223 -5.55 -19.42 0.25
N LEU A 224 -6.04 -18.87 1.36
CA LEU A 224 -5.35 -18.56 2.59
C LEU A 224 -5.25 -19.86 3.44
#